data_AF-A0AB39NZ69-F1
#
_entry.id   AF-A0AB39NZ69-F1
#
_cell.length_a   1.000
_cell.length_b   1.000
_cell.length_c   1.000
_cell.angle_alpha   90.00
_cell.angle_beta   90.00
_cell.angle_gamma   90.00
#
_symmetry.space_group_name_H-M   'P 1'
#
loop_
_entity.id
_entity.type
_entity.pdbx_description
1 polymer ?
#
loop_
_entity_poly.entity_id
_entity_poly.type
_entity_poly.pdbx_seq_one_letter_code
_entity_poly.pdbx_strand_id
1 'polypeptide(L)'
;MSESKVPLAAGSYVGSPAEELARRKRGHRIAAGVDQRVLFPRTGRLELHHDRLMIGGWHGGSDLVLRPAEVRSVTNEYTDLYGRFVGGLLNSGRPLIVETVTAGEIYLMVDHKTFLETTSNRKWTRLLKSWLMSGDG
;
A
#
# COMPACT_ATOMS: atom_id res chain seq x y z
N MET A 1 18.01 17.51 16.95
CA MET A 1 17.73 16.06 16.99
C MET A 1 17.83 15.54 15.57
N SER A 2 18.88 14.76 15.25
CA SER A 2 18.96 14.12 13.94
C SER A 2 18.02 12.93 13.94
N GLU A 3 16.87 13.09 13.31
CA GLU A 3 16.05 11.97 12.87
C GLU A 3 16.95 10.98 12.12
N SER A 4 16.82 9.69 12.39
CA SER A 4 17.55 8.67 11.64
C SER A 4 17.20 8.80 10.16
N LYS A 5 18.12 9.38 9.38
CA LYS A 5 18.03 9.49 7.91
C LYS A 5 17.96 8.10 7.25
N VAL A 6 18.37 7.05 7.97
CA VAL A 6 18.32 5.68 7.48
C VAL A 6 16.95 5.08 7.82
N PRO A 7 16.15 4.69 6.80
CA PRO A 7 14.89 4.02 7.04
C PRO A 7 15.12 2.61 7.62
N LEU A 8 14.23 2.17 8.51
CA LEU A 8 14.13 0.80 9.03
C LEU A 8 13.84 -0.21 7.92
N ALA A 9 13.04 0.21 6.94
CA ALA A 9 12.75 -0.54 5.75
C ALA A 9 12.44 0.41 4.59
N ALA A 10 12.83 0.03 3.38
CA ALA A 10 12.47 0.73 2.16
C ALA A 10 12.09 -0.25 1.06
N GLY A 11 11.18 0.16 0.18
CA GLY A 11 10.70 -0.66 -0.94
C GLY A 11 10.03 0.22 -2.01
N SER A 12 9.87 -0.31 -3.22
CA SER A 12 9.10 0.38 -4.27
C SER A 12 7.63 -0.03 -4.17
N TYR A 13 6.68 0.86 -4.44
CA TYR A 13 5.27 0.51 -4.40
C TYR A 13 4.54 0.91 -5.68
N VAL A 14 3.46 0.17 -5.95
CA VAL A 14 2.32 0.67 -6.72
C VAL A 14 1.10 0.72 -5.81
N GLY A 15 0.25 1.74 -5.94
CA GLY A 15 -0.78 2.04 -4.96
C GLY A 15 -1.99 2.82 -5.48
N SER A 16 -3.05 2.81 -4.69
CA SER A 16 -4.32 3.48 -4.98
C SER A 16 -5.10 3.76 -3.69
N PRO A 17 -5.73 4.93 -3.56
CA PRO A 17 -6.77 5.13 -2.55
C PRO A 17 -7.98 4.24 -2.83
N ALA A 18 -8.66 3.80 -1.78
CA ALA A 18 -9.88 3.01 -1.88
C ALA A 18 -10.94 3.67 -2.78
N GLU A 19 -11.10 4.99 -2.70
CA GLU A 19 -12.06 5.72 -3.54
C GLU A 19 -11.73 5.65 -5.03
N GLU A 20 -10.46 5.79 -5.40
CA GLU A 20 -10.03 5.70 -6.81
C GLU A 20 -10.16 4.27 -7.32
N LEU A 21 -9.80 3.29 -6.49
CA LEU A 21 -9.99 1.87 -6.80
C LEU A 21 -11.47 1.55 -7.02
N ALA A 22 -12.36 2.06 -6.16
CA ALA A 22 -13.80 1.90 -6.28
C ALA A 22 -14.37 2.58 -7.53
N ARG A 23 -13.94 3.81 -7.84
CA ARG A 23 -14.36 4.53 -9.06
C ARG A 23 -13.95 3.77 -10.32
N ARG A 24 -12.71 3.24 -10.36
CA ARG A 24 -12.20 2.48 -11.51
C ARG A 24 -12.92 1.15 -11.69
N LYS A 25 -13.24 0.42 -10.61
CA LYS A 25 -14.03 -0.81 -10.68
C LYS A 25 -15.45 -0.59 -11.22
N ARG A 26 -16.08 0.56 -10.93
CA ARG A 26 -17.42 0.91 -11.44
C ARG A 26 -17.37 1.32 -12.92
N GLY A 27 -16.35 2.08 -13.34
CA GLY A 27 -16.21 2.59 -14.70
C GLY A 27 -15.58 1.61 -15.70
N HIS A 28 -14.74 0.68 -15.23
CA HIS A 28 -14.19 -0.41 -16.04
C HIS A 28 -14.79 -1.72 -15.55
N ARG A 29 -15.56 -2.42 -16.39
CA ARG A 29 -15.69 -3.88 -16.25
C ARG A 29 -14.28 -4.41 -16.40
N ILE A 30 -13.62 -4.73 -15.28
CA ILE A 30 -12.32 -5.38 -15.28
C ILE A 30 -12.54 -6.77 -15.87
N ALA A 31 -12.48 -6.86 -17.19
CA ALA A 31 -12.40 -8.12 -17.90
C ALA A 31 -11.09 -8.80 -17.47
N ALA A 32 -11.11 -10.12 -17.30
CA ALA A 32 -9.89 -10.89 -17.09
C ALA A 32 -8.89 -10.53 -18.21
N GLY A 33 -7.74 -9.94 -17.86
CA GLY A 33 -6.70 -9.50 -18.81
C GLY A 33 -6.42 -8.00 -18.86
N VAL A 34 -7.13 -7.15 -18.11
CA VAL A 34 -6.73 -5.74 -17.94
C VAL A 34 -5.52 -5.66 -17.00
N ASP A 35 -4.46 -5.00 -17.44
CA ASP A 35 -3.22 -4.77 -16.70
C ASP A 35 -3.52 -4.23 -15.28
N GLN A 36 -3.10 -4.96 -14.25
CA GLN A 36 -3.30 -4.58 -12.84
C GLN A 36 -2.74 -3.19 -12.54
N ARG A 37 -1.77 -2.70 -13.32
CA ARG A 37 -1.21 -1.34 -13.22
C ARG A 37 -2.28 -0.27 -13.43
N VAL A 38 -3.38 -0.57 -14.13
CA VAL A 38 -4.52 0.33 -14.31
C VAL A 38 -5.29 0.53 -12.99
N LEU A 39 -5.18 -0.38 -12.01
CA LEU A 39 -5.86 -0.23 -10.72
C LEU A 39 -5.03 0.59 -9.72
N PHE A 40 -3.72 0.65 -9.93
CA PHE A 40 -2.75 1.28 -9.06
C PHE A 40 -2.03 2.42 -9.79
N PRO A 41 -2.67 3.59 -9.94
CA PRO A 41 -2.09 4.70 -10.69
C PRO A 41 -0.87 5.32 -10.01
N ARG A 42 -0.70 5.11 -8.70
CA ARG A 42 0.37 5.74 -7.93
C ARG A 42 1.55 4.79 -7.89
N THR A 43 2.74 5.33 -8.10
CA THR A 43 3.98 4.58 -7.98
C THR A 43 5.00 5.44 -7.24
N GLY A 44 5.79 4.83 -6.37
CA GLY A 44 6.77 5.59 -5.61
C GLY A 44 7.59 4.72 -4.69
N ARG A 45 8.21 5.36 -3.69
CA ARG A 45 9.01 4.69 -2.67
C ARG A 45 8.25 4.68 -1.34
N LEU A 46 8.26 3.53 -0.68
CA LEU A 46 7.74 3.36 0.66
C LEU A 46 8.93 3.29 1.62
N GLU A 47 8.97 4.17 2.60
CA GLU A 47 10.05 4.24 3.60
C GLU A 47 9.46 4.23 5.00
N LEU A 48 9.87 3.28 5.83
CA LEU A 48 9.49 3.20 7.24
C LEU A 48 10.65 3.73 8.08
N HIS A 49 10.38 4.76 8.88
CA HIS A 49 11.27 5.27 9.92
C HIS A 49 10.71 4.90 11.29
N HIS A 50 11.45 5.23 12.35
CA HIS A 50 10.98 4.99 13.71
C HIS A 50 9.71 5.77 14.05
N ASP A 51 9.58 7.00 13.56
CA ASP A 51 8.54 7.96 13.92
C ASP A 51 7.49 8.19 12.82
N ARG A 52 7.74 7.68 11.61
CA ARG A 52 6.88 7.92 10.44
C ARG A 52 6.96 6.83 9.38
N LEU A 53 5.87 6.69 8.64
CA LEU A 53 5.80 6.02 7.35
C LEU A 53 5.72 7.09 6.25
N MET A 54 6.63 7.04 5.29
CA MET A 54 6.63 7.91 4.12
C MET A 54 6.20 7.12 2.88
N ILE A 55 5.18 7.61 2.19
CA ILE A 55 4.65 7.08 0.93
C ILE A 55 4.95 8.15 -0.14
N GLY A 56 6.07 7.97 -0.83
CA GLY A 56 6.63 8.98 -1.72
C GLY A 56 5.81 9.19 -2.99
N GLY A 57 5.56 10.45 -3.36
CA GLY A 57 4.82 10.81 -4.58
C GLY A 57 3.32 10.49 -4.57
N TRP A 58 2.72 10.26 -3.39
CA TRP A 58 1.33 9.87 -3.22
C TRP A 58 0.31 10.87 -3.81
N HIS A 59 0.55 12.17 -3.67
CA HIS A 59 -0.36 13.24 -4.13
C HIS A 59 0.17 13.95 -5.38
N GLY A 60 0.30 13.23 -6.49
CA GLY A 60 0.71 13.83 -7.76
C GLY A 60 2.12 14.43 -7.75
N GLY A 61 3.01 13.88 -6.91
CA GLY A 61 4.40 14.35 -6.75
C GLY A 61 4.78 14.68 -5.31
N SER A 62 3.80 14.94 -4.44
CA SER A 62 4.05 15.16 -3.00
C SER A 62 3.94 13.86 -2.21
N ASP A 63 4.82 13.71 -1.21
CA ASP A 63 4.82 12.57 -0.31
C ASP A 63 3.65 12.62 0.68
N LEU A 64 3.11 11.45 1.01
CA LEU A 64 2.25 11.28 2.16
C LEU A 64 3.09 10.78 3.33
N VAL A 65 3.09 11.54 4.44
CA VAL A 65 3.79 11.18 5.67
C VAL A 65 2.76 10.86 6.74
N LEU A 66 2.90 9.70 7.37
CA LEU A 66 1.98 9.20 8.40
C LEU A 66 2.75 8.90 9.68
N ARG A 67 2.36 9.50 10.80
CA ARG A 67 2.80 9.08 12.14
C ARG A 67 2.01 7.86 12.63
N PRO A 68 2.49 7.11 13.65
CA PRO A 68 1.77 5.95 14.17
C PRO A 68 0.32 6.27 14.52
N ALA A 69 0.08 7.38 15.22
CA ALA A 69 -1.25 7.84 15.63
C ALA A 69 -2.20 8.19 14.46
N GLU A 70 -1.67 8.38 13.25
CA GLU A 70 -2.46 8.68 12.05
C GLU A 70 -2.87 7.41 11.29
N VAL A 71 -2.38 6.24 11.70
CA VAL A 71 -2.70 4.94 11.12
C VAL A 71 -3.66 4.20 12.04
N ARG A 72 -4.87 3.94 11.56
CA ARG A 72 -5.91 3.23 12.31
C ARG A 72 -5.73 1.73 12.30
N SER A 73 -5.38 1.18 11.14
CA SER A 73 -5.25 -0.27 10.97
C SER A 73 -4.32 -0.61 9.80
N VAL A 74 -3.73 -1.80 9.88
CA VAL A 74 -2.90 -2.36 8.80
C VAL A 74 -3.26 -3.83 8.59
N THR A 75 -3.67 -4.18 7.38
CA THR A 75 -4.09 -5.54 7.03
C THR A 75 -3.42 -6.03 5.73
N ASN A 76 -3.53 -7.35 5.49
CA ASN A 76 -3.05 -7.99 4.27
C ASN A 76 -4.04 -9.06 3.82
N GLU A 77 -5.11 -8.61 3.18
CA GLU A 77 -6.26 -9.44 2.82
C GLU A 77 -6.90 -9.00 1.52
N TYR A 78 -7.68 -9.90 0.94
CA TYR A 78 -8.55 -9.54 -0.17
C TYR A 78 -9.78 -8.83 0.39
N THR A 79 -10.25 -7.81 -0.31
CA THR A 79 -11.47 -7.07 0.04
C THR A 79 -12.46 -7.12 -1.12
N ASP A 80 -13.66 -6.60 -0.92
CA ASP A 80 -14.61 -6.44 -2.02
C ASP A 80 -14.10 -5.45 -3.08
N LEU A 81 -13.26 -4.49 -2.70
CA LEU A 81 -12.60 -3.56 -3.62
C LEU A 81 -11.43 -4.21 -4.35
N TYR A 82 -10.70 -5.10 -3.69
CA TYR A 82 -9.60 -5.87 -4.27
C TYR A 82 -9.82 -7.37 -4.07
N GLY A 83 -10.71 -7.92 -4.91
CA GLY A 83 -11.12 -9.31 -4.84
C GLY A 83 -10.11 -10.28 -5.46
N ARG A 84 -10.18 -11.54 -5.06
CA ARG A 84 -9.31 -12.64 -5.52
C ARG A 84 -9.27 -12.82 -7.05
N PHE A 85 -10.30 -12.36 -7.77
CA PHE A 85 -10.44 -12.47 -9.23
C PHE A 85 -9.99 -11.22 -10.00
N VAL A 86 -9.68 -10.13 -9.30
CA VAL A 86 -9.06 -8.92 -9.89
C VAL A 86 -7.54 -9.10 -10.02
N GLY A 87 -6.96 -10.01 -9.23
CA GLY A 87 -5.54 -10.34 -9.20
C GLY A 87 -5.03 -11.35 -10.24
N GLY A 88 -5.73 -11.55 -11.36
CA GLY A 88 -5.30 -12.53 -12.37
C GLY A 88 -5.37 -14.00 -11.89
N LEU A 89 -5.07 -14.93 -12.80
CA LEU A 89 -5.23 -16.39 -12.59
C LEU A 89 -4.29 -16.99 -11.53
N LEU A 90 -3.37 -16.23 -10.95
CA LEU A 90 -2.30 -16.76 -10.09
C LEU A 90 -2.13 -15.99 -8.77
N ASN A 91 -3.20 -15.83 -7.98
CA ASN A 91 -3.09 -15.39 -6.58
C ASN A 91 -2.14 -14.18 -6.37
N SER A 92 -2.12 -13.21 -7.29
CA SER A 92 -1.23 -12.05 -7.20
C SER A 92 -1.44 -11.37 -5.86
N GLY A 93 -0.43 -11.41 -5.01
CA GLY A 93 -0.58 -11.38 -3.55
C GLY A 93 -1.55 -10.34 -2.99
N ARG A 94 -2.22 -10.71 -1.89
CA ARG A 94 -3.08 -9.82 -1.09
C ARG A 94 -2.44 -8.42 -0.93
N PRO A 95 -3.19 -7.33 -1.13
CA PRO A 95 -2.67 -5.98 -1.01
C PRO A 95 -2.27 -5.70 0.43
N LEU A 96 -1.28 -4.82 0.61
CA LEU A 96 -1.08 -4.15 1.90
C LEU A 96 -2.13 -3.05 1.99
N ILE A 97 -2.96 -3.09 3.02
CA ILE A 97 -3.99 -2.08 3.26
C ILE A 97 -3.61 -1.29 4.50
N VAL A 98 -3.59 0.03 4.36
CA VAL A 98 -3.33 0.97 5.46
C VAL A 98 -4.53 1.88 5.57
N GLU A 99 -5.26 1.76 6.68
CA GLU A 99 -6.33 2.70 7.00
C GLU A 99 -5.74 3.88 7.77
N THR A 100 -6.00 5.08 7.29
CA THR A 100 -5.45 6.31 7.86
C THR A 100 -6.57 7.24 8.33
N VAL A 101 -6.24 8.13 9.27
CA VAL A 101 -7.18 9.14 9.77
C VAL A 101 -7.54 10.17 8.69
N THR A 102 -6.56 10.58 7.88
CA THR A 102 -6.67 11.76 7.00
C THR A 102 -6.74 11.42 5.51
N ALA A 103 -6.11 10.34 5.07
CA ALA A 103 -6.04 9.94 3.66
C ALA A 103 -6.98 8.76 3.32
N GLY A 104 -7.77 8.30 4.29
CA GLY A 104 -8.66 7.15 4.16
C GLY A 104 -7.91 5.82 4.02
N GLU A 105 -8.56 4.85 3.39
CA GLU A 105 -7.98 3.53 3.14
C GLU A 105 -7.09 3.53 1.89
N ILE A 106 -5.88 3.00 2.05
CA ILE A 106 -4.81 3.00 1.06
C ILE A 106 -4.44 1.56 0.72
N TYR A 107 -4.46 1.21 -0.56
CA TYR A 107 -4.02 -0.09 -1.07
C TYR A 107 -2.64 0.03 -1.70
N LEU A 108 -1.72 -0.84 -1.31
CA LEU A 108 -0.34 -0.88 -1.78
C LEU A 108 0.05 -2.30 -2.22
N MET A 109 0.85 -2.39 -3.28
CA MET A 109 1.64 -3.55 -3.63
C MET A 109 3.12 -3.16 -3.60
N VAL A 110 3.83 -3.66 -2.59
CA VAL A 110 5.24 -3.32 -2.35
C VAL A 110 6.14 -4.37 -2.99
N ASP A 111 7.17 -3.90 -3.69
CA ASP A 111 8.11 -4.67 -4.50
C ASP A 111 7.42 -5.66 -5.44
N HIS A 112 6.31 -5.22 -6.06
CA HIS A 112 5.54 -6.06 -6.97
C HIS A 112 6.36 -6.44 -8.20
N LYS A 113 6.59 -7.74 -8.38
CA LYS A 113 7.28 -8.29 -9.55
C LYS A 113 6.25 -8.90 -10.50
N THR A 114 5.86 -8.17 -11.53
CA THR A 114 4.79 -8.56 -12.47
C THR A 114 5.00 -9.94 -13.10
N PHE A 115 6.23 -10.31 -13.46
CA PHE A 115 6.51 -11.64 -14.05
C PHE A 115 6.35 -12.80 -13.07
N LEU A 116 6.61 -12.56 -11.78
CA LEU A 116 6.54 -13.58 -10.74
C LEU A 116 5.25 -13.48 -9.91
N GLU A 117 4.42 -12.47 -10.16
CA GLU A 117 3.22 -12.11 -9.39
C GLU A 117 3.43 -12.09 -7.86
N THR A 118 4.65 -11.76 -7.42
CA THR A 118 5.04 -11.72 -6.00
C THR A 118 5.11 -10.29 -5.47
N THR A 119 4.84 -10.13 -4.17
CA THR A 119 4.97 -8.87 -3.43
C THR A 119 5.63 -9.09 -2.07
N SER A 120 6.15 -8.01 -1.49
CA SER A 120 6.66 -7.94 -0.11
C SER A 120 5.56 -7.64 0.92
N ASN A 121 4.27 -7.65 0.53
CA ASN A 121 3.18 -7.10 1.36
C ASN A 121 3.10 -7.74 2.75
N ARG A 122 3.20 -9.08 2.85
CA ARG A 122 3.17 -9.79 4.15
C ARG A 122 4.32 -9.36 5.08
N LYS A 123 5.50 -9.09 4.52
CA LYS A 123 6.65 -8.57 5.29
C LYS A 123 6.33 -7.17 5.80
N TRP A 124 5.84 -6.30 4.94
CA TRP A 124 5.48 -4.93 5.30
C TRP A 124 4.36 -4.84 6.33
N THR A 125 3.32 -5.67 6.23
CA THR A 125 2.26 -5.73 7.25
C THR A 125 2.81 -6.07 8.63
N ARG A 126 3.74 -7.02 8.73
CA ARG A 126 4.39 -7.35 10.01
C ARG A 126 5.21 -6.17 10.54
N LEU A 127 6.02 -5.54 9.68
CA LEU A 127 6.83 -4.38 10.05
C LEU A 127 5.96 -3.22 10.56
N LEU A 128 4.89 -2.88 9.83
CA LEU A 128 3.99 -1.79 10.21
C LEU A 128 3.24 -2.10 11.50
N LYS A 129 2.77 -3.35 11.69
CA LYS A 129 2.14 -3.74 12.97
C LYS A 129 3.11 -3.60 14.15
N SER A 130 4.35 -4.06 13.99
CA SER A 130 5.39 -3.88 15.02
C SER A 130 5.70 -2.41 15.29
N TRP A 131 5.76 -1.60 14.24
CA TRP A 131 5.97 -0.16 14.34
C TRP A 131 4.85 0.55 15.10
N LEU A 132 3.58 0.23 14.81
CA LEU A 132 2.44 0.79 15.55
C LEU A 132 2.49 0.46 17.04
N MET A 133 2.78 -0.81 17.37
CA MET A 133 2.92 -1.24 18.77
C MET A 133 4.11 -0.59 19.50
N SER A 134 5.12 -0.10 18.76
CA SER A 134 6.30 0.56 19.35
C SER A 134 6.09 2.07 19.54
N GLY A 135 5.09 2.66 18.88
CA GLY A 135 4.77 4.10 18.95
C GLY A 135 3.78 4.47 20.06
N ASP A 136 3.16 3.49 20.70
CA ASP A 136 2.26 3.66 21.86
C ASP A 136 3.00 3.68 23.22
N GLY A 137 4.32 3.94 23.21
CA GLY A 137 5.19 3.97 24.39
C GLY A 137 5.54 5.37 24.87
#